data_AF-A0A8T4BWG7-F1
#
_entry.id   AF-A0A8T4BWG7-F1
#
_cell.length_a   1.000
_cell.length_b   1.000
_cell.length_c   1.000
_cell.angle_alpha   90.00
_cell.angle_beta   90.00
_cell.angle_gamma   90.00
#
_symmetry.space_group_name_H-M   'P 1'
#
loop_
_entity.id
_entity.type
_entity.pdbx_description
1 polymer ?
#
loop_
_entity_poly.entity_id
_entity_poly.type
_entity_poly.pdbx_seq_one_letter_code
_entity_poly.pdbx_strand_id
1 'polypeptide(L)'
;MFKSSPVGREITIVFYGVDKKLLNDDLLLKDILECAAMFEGYKILSSSSYKFQPQGVSITVMISESHLCIHTYPEYGSLVFNFYTCRGESDGNKTIEYIKKKIKHKKLEIRDNKIVVDETKI
;
A
#
# COMPACT_ATOMS: atom_id res chain seq x y z
N MET A 1 10.43 21.93 -8.15
CA MET A 1 9.54 20.94 -8.80
C MET A 1 10.21 19.58 -8.62
N PHE A 2 9.54 18.60 -7.99
CA PHE A 2 10.11 17.26 -7.85
C PHE A 2 10.25 16.65 -9.25
N LYS A 3 11.46 16.23 -9.64
CA LYS A 3 11.70 15.49 -10.88
C LYS A 3 11.68 14.01 -10.52
N SER A 4 10.67 13.29 -11.00
CA SER A 4 10.55 11.85 -10.81
C SER A 4 11.75 11.10 -11.37
N SER A 5 12.10 9.99 -10.75
CA SER A 5 13.05 9.03 -11.31
C SER A 5 12.50 8.47 -12.63
N PRO A 6 13.37 8.17 -13.64
CA PRO A 6 12.95 7.45 -14.85
C PRO A 6 12.55 5.99 -14.57
N VAL A 7 12.76 5.54 -13.33
CA VAL A 7 12.37 4.23 -12.81
C VAL A 7 11.53 4.43 -11.56
N GLY A 8 10.29 3.94 -11.60
CA GLY A 8 9.44 3.75 -10.43
C GLY A 8 9.51 2.31 -9.89
N ARG A 9 8.81 2.08 -8.79
CA ARG A 9 8.65 0.77 -8.19
C ARG A 9 7.17 0.54 -7.87
N GLU A 10 6.63 -0.58 -8.30
CA GLU A 10 5.28 -1.02 -7.96
C GLU A 10 5.35 -2.29 -7.12
N ILE A 11 4.75 -2.24 -5.94
CA ILE A 11 4.70 -3.37 -5.02
C ILE A 11 3.25 -3.77 -4.82
N THR A 12 2.99 -5.07 -4.93
CA THR A 12 1.72 -5.69 -4.57
C THR A 12 1.96 -6.74 -3.51
N ILE A 13 1.30 -6.63 -2.37
CA ILE A 13 1.34 -7.64 -1.31
C ILE A 13 -0.06 -8.17 -1.06
N VAL A 14 -0.23 -9.48 -1.20
CA VAL A 14 -1.45 -10.17 -0.79
C VAL A 14 -1.22 -10.77 0.58
N PHE A 15 -2.04 -10.40 1.56
CA PHE A 15 -2.03 -10.99 2.90
C PHE A 15 -3.19 -11.97 3.02
N TYR A 16 -2.91 -13.17 3.55
CA TYR A 16 -3.88 -14.23 3.77
C TYR A 16 -4.00 -14.58 5.26
N GLY A 17 -5.20 -14.97 5.68
CA GLY A 17 -5.49 -15.33 7.07
C GLY A 17 -5.49 -14.12 8.01
N VAL A 18 -5.95 -12.98 7.52
CA VAL A 18 -6.13 -11.75 8.30
C VAL A 18 -7.48 -11.80 9.04
N ASP A 19 -7.52 -11.28 10.26
CA ASP A 19 -8.73 -11.25 11.09
C ASP A 19 -9.86 -10.42 10.44
N LYS A 20 -11.07 -10.96 10.40
CA LYS A 20 -12.23 -10.31 9.76
C LYS A 20 -12.61 -8.98 10.41
N LYS A 21 -12.32 -8.76 11.70
CA LYS A 21 -12.55 -7.48 12.36
C LYS A 21 -11.65 -6.41 11.76
N LEU A 22 -10.35 -6.71 11.61
CA LEU A 22 -9.41 -5.80 10.96
C LEU A 22 -9.80 -5.53 9.49
N LEU A 23 -10.20 -6.58 8.75
CA LEU A 23 -10.60 -6.44 7.34
C LEU A 23 -11.85 -5.55 7.14
N ASN A 24 -12.60 -5.27 8.20
CA ASN A 24 -13.79 -4.41 8.20
C ASN A 24 -13.58 -3.11 8.99
N ASP A 25 -12.36 -2.82 9.43
CA ASP A 25 -12.02 -1.63 10.20
C ASP A 25 -11.28 -0.63 9.30
N ASP A 26 -12.04 0.24 8.64
CA ASP A 26 -11.51 1.20 7.70
C ASP A 26 -10.67 2.29 8.38
N LEU A 27 -11.03 2.67 9.61
CA LEU A 27 -10.29 3.66 10.39
C LEU A 27 -8.90 3.13 10.78
N LEU A 28 -8.83 1.90 11.31
CA LEU A 28 -7.57 1.30 11.71
C LEU A 28 -6.66 1.00 10.52
N LEU A 29 -7.21 0.46 9.42
CA LEU A 29 -6.44 0.21 8.22
C LEU A 29 -5.95 1.50 7.56
N LYS A 30 -6.73 2.58 7.61
CA LYS A 30 -6.33 3.90 7.12
C LYS A 30 -5.18 4.46 7.95
N ASP A 31 -5.27 4.42 9.28
CA ASP A 31 -4.19 4.84 10.19
C ASP A 31 -2.89 4.04 9.95
N ILE A 32 -2.99 2.71 9.75
CA ILE A 32 -1.84 1.87 9.39
C ILE A 32 -1.19 2.35 8.09
N LEU A 33 -1.99 2.70 7.08
CA LEU A 33 -1.50 3.12 5.77
C LEU A 33 -0.83 4.51 5.82
N GLU A 34 -1.42 5.45 6.55
CA GLU A 34 -0.86 6.79 6.78
C GLU A 34 0.45 6.70 7.57
N CYS A 35 0.49 5.91 8.65
CA CYS A 35 1.71 5.68 9.41
C CYS A 35 2.81 5.04 8.57
N ALA A 36 2.48 4.08 7.71
CA ALA A 36 3.44 3.45 6.81
C ALA A 36 4.08 4.49 5.88
N ALA A 37 3.26 5.37 5.31
CA ALA A 37 3.74 6.44 4.44
C ALA A 37 4.62 7.45 5.19
N MET A 38 4.20 7.86 6.39
CA MET A 38 4.98 8.78 7.24
C MET A 38 6.33 8.19 7.67
N PHE A 39 6.38 6.88 7.96
CA PHE A 39 7.60 6.20 8.41
C PHE A 39 8.69 6.13 7.33
N GLU A 40 8.29 6.07 6.05
CA GLU A 40 9.21 6.20 4.91
C GLU A 40 9.60 7.66 4.63
N GLY A 41 8.87 8.62 5.18
CA GLY A 41 9.07 10.05 4.96
C GLY A 41 8.33 10.60 3.74
N TYR A 42 7.27 9.93 3.28
CA TYR A 42 6.40 10.50 2.25
C TYR A 42 5.56 11.64 2.81
N LYS A 43 5.32 12.66 1.99
CA LYS A 43 4.35 13.70 2.31
C LYS A 43 2.97 13.26 1.84
N ILE A 44 2.07 13.03 2.79
CA ILE A 44 0.67 12.73 2.52
C ILE A 44 -0.03 13.99 2.00
N LEU A 45 -0.75 13.86 0.89
CA LEU A 45 -1.56 14.93 0.29
C LEU A 45 -3.03 14.80 0.69
N SER A 46 -3.55 13.58 0.68
CA SER A 46 -4.91 13.27 1.09
C SER A 46 -5.07 11.78 1.36
N SER A 47 -6.16 11.40 2.03
CA SER A 47 -6.50 10.02 2.30
C SER A 47 -8.01 9.83 2.29
N SER A 48 -8.48 8.71 1.73
CA SER A 48 -9.90 8.36 1.66
C SER A 48 -10.11 6.88 1.96
N SER A 49 -11.23 6.56 2.60
CA SER A 49 -11.68 5.20 2.84
C SER A 49 -13.15 5.06 2.45
N TYR A 50 -13.52 3.87 2.01
CA TYR A 50 -14.91 3.49 1.78
C TYR A 50 -15.13 2.08 2.34
N LYS A 51 -16.11 1.95 3.23
CA LYS A 51 -16.54 0.68 3.80
C LYS A 51 -17.77 0.18 3.05
N PHE A 52 -17.64 -0.99 2.43
CA PHE A 52 -18.70 -1.60 1.65
C PHE A 52 -19.72 -2.34 2.53
N GLN A 53 -20.90 -2.57 1.95
CA GLN A 53 -21.93 -3.44 2.52
C GLN A 53 -22.01 -4.73 1.69
N PRO A 54 -22.10 -5.91 2.32
CA PRO A 54 -22.19 -6.14 3.77
C PRO A 54 -20.86 -6.06 4.53
N GLN A 55 -19.72 -6.08 3.82
CA GLN A 55 -18.38 -6.10 4.42
C GLN A 55 -17.33 -5.63 3.41
N GLY A 56 -16.12 -5.34 3.88
CA GLY A 56 -14.97 -4.97 3.06
C GLY A 56 -14.68 -3.47 3.05
N VAL A 57 -13.45 -3.12 2.71
CA VAL A 57 -12.92 -1.75 2.76
C VAL A 57 -11.98 -1.51 1.59
N SER A 58 -12.11 -0.34 0.97
CA SER A 58 -11.09 0.23 0.07
C SER A 58 -10.52 1.50 0.68
N ILE A 59 -9.21 1.66 0.64
CA ILE A 59 -8.49 2.82 1.20
C ILE A 59 -7.46 3.29 0.20
N THR A 60 -7.34 4.61 0.02
CA THR A 60 -6.26 5.24 -0.74
C THR A 60 -5.62 6.34 0.08
N VAL A 61 -4.29 6.42 0.03
CA VAL A 61 -3.49 7.52 0.58
C VAL A 61 -2.68 8.08 -0.57
N MET A 62 -2.97 9.32 -0.97
CA MET A 62 -2.16 10.03 -1.96
C MET A 62 -0.93 10.61 -1.28
N ILE A 63 0.23 10.41 -1.88
CA ILE A 63 1.49 11.00 -1.45
C ILE A 63 2.04 11.88 -2.57
N SER A 64 2.94 12.81 -2.27
CA SER A 64 3.51 13.71 -3.30
C SER A 64 4.22 12.97 -4.44
N GLU A 65 4.63 11.72 -4.21
CA GLU A 65 5.36 10.90 -5.17
C GLU A 65 4.55 9.68 -5.66
N SER A 66 3.21 9.68 -5.52
CA SER A 66 2.17 8.75 -6.06
C SER A 66 1.07 8.34 -5.05
N HIS A 67 1.01 7.07 -4.60
CA HIS A 67 -0.07 6.55 -3.76
C HIS A 67 0.22 5.21 -3.07
N LEU A 68 -0.51 4.96 -1.99
CA LEU A 68 -0.69 3.65 -1.34
C LEU A 68 -2.18 3.30 -1.36
N CYS A 69 -2.54 2.03 -1.50
CA CYS A 69 -3.92 1.59 -1.33
C CYS A 69 -4.06 0.20 -0.68
N ILE A 70 -5.22 -0.03 -0.07
CA ILE A 70 -5.65 -1.33 0.45
C ILE A 70 -7.03 -1.65 -0.10
N HIS A 71 -7.22 -2.92 -0.48
CA HIS A 71 -8.52 -3.55 -0.73
C HIS A 71 -8.67 -4.79 0.14
N THR A 72 -9.76 -4.89 0.90
CA THR A 72 -10.00 -6.06 1.77
C THR A 72 -11.09 -6.97 1.23
N TYR A 73 -10.95 -8.26 1.51
CA TYR A 73 -11.90 -9.32 1.16
C TYR A 73 -12.18 -10.20 2.39
N PRO A 74 -13.04 -9.73 3.33
CA PRO A 74 -13.28 -10.43 4.59
C PRO A 74 -13.80 -11.86 4.44
N GLU A 75 -14.55 -12.18 3.39
CA GLU A 75 -15.04 -13.53 3.05
C GLU A 75 -13.90 -14.54 2.83
N TYR A 76 -12.76 -14.08 2.31
CA TYR A 76 -11.58 -14.91 2.05
C TYR A 76 -10.49 -14.73 3.12
N GLY A 77 -10.72 -13.86 4.11
CA GLY A 77 -9.73 -13.54 5.13
C GLY A 77 -8.46 -12.95 4.53
N SER A 78 -8.58 -12.14 3.47
CA SER A 78 -7.44 -11.57 2.74
C SER A 78 -7.57 -10.07 2.52
N LEU A 79 -6.43 -9.42 2.30
CA LEU A 79 -6.37 -8.08 1.76
C LEU A 79 -5.22 -7.96 0.76
N VAL A 80 -5.35 -7.02 -0.16
CA VAL A 80 -4.32 -6.62 -1.10
C VAL A 80 -3.86 -5.23 -0.70
N PHE A 81 -2.57 -5.07 -0.48
CA PHE A 81 -1.89 -3.80 -0.36
C PHE A 81 -1.16 -3.52 -1.67
N ASN A 82 -1.43 -2.38 -2.29
CA ASN A 82 -0.64 -1.90 -3.42
C ASN A 82 0.03 -0.57 -3.07
N PHE A 83 1.22 -0.40 -3.61
CA PHE A 83 2.02 0.78 -3.39
C PHE A 83 2.86 1.04 -4.64
N TYR A 84 2.80 2.28 -5.11
CA TYR A 84 3.66 2.76 -6.18
C TYR A 84 4.56 3.88 -5.63
N THR A 85 5.74 4.06 -6.20
CA THR A 85 6.60 5.22 -5.91
C THR A 85 7.44 5.64 -7.10
N CYS A 86 7.57 6.96 -7.26
CA CYS A 86 8.38 7.61 -8.29
C CYS A 86 9.82 7.94 -7.83
N ARG A 87 10.26 7.51 -6.63
CA ARG A 87 11.58 7.86 -6.06
C ARG A 87 12.72 6.93 -6.46
N GLY A 88 12.44 5.77 -7.07
CA GLY A 88 13.45 4.82 -7.54
C GLY A 88 13.15 3.36 -7.18
N GLU A 89 13.96 2.45 -7.71
CA GLU A 89 13.77 0.98 -7.61
C GLU A 89 13.89 0.41 -6.19
N SER A 90 14.55 1.11 -5.27
CA SER A 90 14.74 0.64 -3.88
C SER A 90 13.91 1.40 -2.84
N ASP A 91 13.03 2.31 -3.28
CA ASP A 91 12.21 3.12 -2.38
C ASP A 91 11.02 2.32 -1.80
N GLY A 92 10.57 2.68 -0.60
CA GLY A 92 9.41 2.05 0.05
C GLY A 92 9.69 0.80 0.88
N ASN A 93 10.95 0.44 1.12
CA ASN A 93 11.29 -0.73 1.95
C ASN A 93 10.78 -0.60 3.39
N LYS A 94 10.81 0.59 4.01
CA LYS A 94 10.28 0.79 5.37
C LYS A 94 8.76 0.73 5.37
N THR A 95 8.09 1.19 4.31
CA THR A 95 6.64 1.07 4.10
C THR A 95 6.24 -0.40 4.09
N ILE A 96 6.91 -1.22 3.26
CA ILE A 96 6.67 -2.67 3.17
C ILE A 96 6.87 -3.34 4.52
N GLU A 97 7.98 -3.09 5.20
CA GLU A 97 8.29 -3.71 6.50
C GLU A 97 7.30 -3.27 7.59
N TYR A 98 6.88 -2.00 7.57
CA TYR A 98 5.88 -1.49 8.50
C TYR A 98 4.52 -2.20 8.31
N ILE A 99 4.04 -2.30 7.07
CA ILE A 99 2.77 -2.96 6.74
C ILE A 99 2.82 -4.44 7.13
N LYS A 100 3.90 -5.16 6.77
CA LYS A 100 4.11 -6.57 7.14
C LYS A 100 4.06 -6.79 8.65
N LYS A 101 4.62 -5.86 9.44
CA LYS A 101 4.63 -5.94 10.91
C LYS A 101 3.26 -5.62 11.54
N LYS A 102 2.51 -4.69 10.96
CA LYS A 102 1.24 -4.20 11.53
C LYS A 102 0.06 -5.09 11.19
N ILE A 103 0.05 -5.68 10.01
CA ILE A 103 -1.03 -6.57 9.57
C ILE A 103 -0.69 -7.98 10.04
N LYS A 104 -1.40 -8.50 11.04
CA LYS A 104 -1.27 -9.91 11.44
C LYS A 104 -1.88 -10.81 10.37
N HIS A 105 -1.11 -11.78 9.88
CA HIS A 105 -1.47 -12.67 8.78
C HIS A 105 -0.84 -14.06 8.97
N LYS A 106 -1.33 -15.07 8.24
CA LYS A 106 -0.76 -16.42 8.22
C LYS A 106 0.25 -16.62 7.09
N LYS A 107 0.01 -15.99 5.95
CA LYS A 107 0.83 -16.07 4.74
C LYS A 107 0.77 -14.73 4.02
N LEU A 108 1.83 -14.39 3.31
CA LEU A 108 1.83 -13.30 2.35
C LEU A 108 2.44 -13.74 1.02
N GLU A 109 2.09 -13.03 -0.04
CA GLU A 109 2.71 -13.11 -1.37
C GLU A 109 3.07 -11.70 -1.82
N ILE A 110 4.31 -11.49 -2.28
CA ILE A 110 4.82 -10.19 -2.71
C ILE A 110 5.18 -10.26 -4.18
N ARG A 111 4.73 -9.27 -4.94
CA ARG A 111 5.21 -8.95 -6.28
C ARG A 111 5.86 -7.58 -6.23
N ASP A 112 7.09 -7.48 -6.74
CA ASP A 112 7.90 -6.27 -6.71
C ASP A 112 8.40 -6.01 -8.13
N ASN A 113 7.82 -4.99 -8.75
CA ASN A 113 8.00 -4.69 -10.16
C ASN A 113 8.79 -3.38 -10.30
N LYS A 114 9.89 -3.45 -11.05
CA LYS A 114 10.56 -2.27 -11.58
C LYS A 114 9.71 -1.69 -12.71
N ILE A 115 9.37 -0.40 -12.61
CA ILE A 115 8.59 0.31 -13.62
C ILE A 115 9.49 1.29 -14.34
N VAL A 116 9.80 1.04 -15.61
CA VAL A 116 10.54 1.99 -16.43
C VAL A 116 9.54 2.96 -17.06
N VAL A 117 9.58 4.24 -16.67
CA VAL A 117 8.67 5.27 -17.17
C VAL A 117 9.27 6.09 -18.33
N ASP A 118 10.59 6.03 -18.46
CA ASP A 118 11.34 6.64 -19.57
C ASP A 118 11.82 5.54 -20.50
N GLU A 119 11.24 5.45 -21.70
CA GLU A 119 11.56 4.40 -22.67
C GLU A 119 13.04 4.36 -23.08
N THR A 120 13.75 5.48 -22.90
CA THR A 120 15.20 5.54 -23.16
C THR A 120 16.04 4.79 -22.12
N LYS A 121 15.39 4.25 -21.07
CA LYS A 121 15.98 3.50 -19.96
C LYS A 121 15.54 2.03 -19.90
N ILE A 122 14.86 1.53 -20.94
CA ILE A 122 14.51 0.11 -21.10
C ILE A 122 15.79 -0.72 -21.32
#